data_AF-A0A2V5TMN9-F1
#
_entry.id   AF-A0A2V5TMN9-F1
#
_cell.length_a   1.000
_cell.length_b   1.000
_cell.length_c   1.000
_cell.angle_alpha   90.00
_cell.angle_beta   90.00
_cell.angle_gamma   90.00
#
_symmetry.space_group_name_H-M   'P 1'
#
loop_
_entity.id
_entity.type
_entity.pdbx_description
1 polymer ?
#
loop_
_entity_poly.entity_id
_entity_poly.type
_entity_poly.pdbx_seq_one_letter_code
_entity_poly.pdbx_strand_id
1 'polypeptide(L)'
;MAKAFPWVSINYREAFDAHLARIDRLLRRVRRDYRGIFLNDLQGGPASCGCGNLQCRWATDYHVPATAMKFEADDAAARFVAAVQAKVGSKEVIPVWTTECDREDLPKEKRAGEWTTGYSGTVGCAVGSCPKVFTQQFTALTRTHRGNVGILALHRELGRVFPKYGATTGWIGHTLEYLDRTLPDNGGQAMPHERLWLVVQGYGVSQEEEKAARQSAARTGVGAVIVARARIDQSFEPRIVPVKK
;
A
#
# COMPACT_ATOMS: atom_id res chain seq x y z
N MET A 1 -18.04 10.64 -20.50
CA MET A 1 -18.29 9.88 -19.25
C MET A 1 -17.08 10.10 -18.34
N ALA A 2 -17.24 10.80 -17.22
CA ALA A 2 -16.13 11.17 -16.33
C ALA A 2 -15.96 10.13 -15.21
N LYS A 3 -14.74 9.61 -15.02
CA LYS A 3 -14.35 8.83 -13.83
C LYS A 3 -13.25 9.59 -13.11
N ALA A 4 -13.54 10.05 -11.89
CA ALA A 4 -12.58 10.70 -11.01
C ALA A 4 -11.86 9.64 -10.16
N PHE A 5 -10.53 9.81 -10.02
CA PHE A 5 -9.72 9.53 -8.83
C PHE A 5 -10.05 8.26 -8.00
N PRO A 6 -9.16 7.26 -8.06
CA PRO A 6 -8.42 6.92 -6.83
C PRO A 6 -6.88 6.83 -6.98
N TRP A 7 -6.29 7.29 -8.10
CA TRP A 7 -4.89 6.96 -8.40
C TRP A 7 -3.83 7.98 -8.00
N VAL A 8 -4.20 9.08 -7.33
CA VAL A 8 -3.26 10.13 -6.91
C VAL A 8 -2.99 9.99 -5.42
N SER A 9 -1.71 9.92 -5.05
CA SER A 9 -1.28 9.78 -3.65
C SER A 9 -1.81 10.92 -2.78
N ILE A 10 -2.15 10.61 -1.52
CA ILE A 10 -2.50 11.62 -0.50
C ILE A 10 -1.35 12.59 -0.16
N ASN A 11 -0.16 12.37 -0.74
CA ASN A 11 0.95 13.32 -0.69
C ASN A 11 0.68 14.63 -1.44
N TYR A 12 -0.38 14.69 -2.27
CA TYR A 12 -0.87 15.93 -2.85
C TYR A 12 -2.04 16.49 -2.04
N ARG A 13 -2.06 17.80 -1.78
CA ARG A 13 -3.06 18.45 -0.91
C ARG A 13 -4.48 18.27 -1.42
N GLU A 14 -4.68 18.42 -2.73
CA GLU A 14 -6.00 18.28 -3.36
C GLU A 14 -6.52 16.84 -3.23
N ALA A 15 -5.63 15.85 -3.38
CA ALA A 15 -5.98 14.44 -3.18
C ALA A 15 -6.29 14.16 -1.71
N PHE A 16 -5.48 14.67 -0.79
CA PHE A 16 -5.72 14.55 0.66
C PHE A 16 -7.12 15.06 1.05
N ASP A 17 -7.49 16.27 0.62
CA ASP A 17 -8.79 16.87 0.92
C ASP A 17 -9.94 16.07 0.28
N ALA A 18 -9.77 15.62 -0.97
CA ALA A 18 -10.76 14.79 -1.65
C ALA A 18 -10.99 13.44 -0.96
N HIS A 19 -9.92 12.80 -0.47
CA HIS A 19 -10.00 11.55 0.28
C HIS A 19 -10.68 11.77 1.65
N LEU A 20 -10.41 12.88 2.37
CA LEU A 20 -11.13 13.21 3.61
C LEU A 20 -12.63 13.45 3.36
N ALA A 21 -12.98 14.18 2.30
CA ALA A 21 -14.37 14.39 1.93
C ALA A 21 -15.09 13.07 1.57
N ARG A 22 -14.36 12.09 1.01
CA ARG A 22 -14.89 10.74 0.76
C ARG A 22 -15.16 10.01 2.07
N ILE A 23 -14.27 10.10 3.06
CA ILE A 23 -14.51 9.56 4.41
C ILE A 23 -15.79 10.16 5.00
N ASP A 24 -15.99 11.48 4.92
CA ASP A 24 -17.21 12.12 5.43
C ASP A 24 -18.48 11.58 4.75
N ARG A 25 -18.44 11.34 3.43
CA ARG A 25 -19.56 10.73 2.71
C ARG A 25 -19.83 9.28 3.15
N LEU A 26 -18.78 8.49 3.41
CA LEU A 26 -18.92 7.11 3.87
C LEU A 26 -19.47 7.05 5.30
N LEU A 27 -18.98 7.90 6.20
CA LEU A 27 -19.43 7.99 7.59
C LEU A 27 -20.92 8.34 7.70
N ARG A 28 -21.46 9.11 6.77
CA ARG A 28 -22.91 9.40 6.70
C ARG A 28 -23.77 8.20 6.27
N ARG A 29 -23.18 7.20 5.61
CA ARG A 29 -23.89 6.04 5.05
C ARG A 29 -23.73 4.78 5.89
N VAL A 30 -22.63 4.65 6.61
CA VAL A 30 -22.36 3.47 7.44
C VAL A 30 -23.32 3.42 8.62
N ARG A 31 -23.77 2.21 8.98
CA ARG A 31 -24.53 2.00 10.21
C ARG A 31 -23.69 2.43 11.42
N ARG A 32 -24.31 2.92 12.49
CA ARG A 32 -23.59 3.49 13.65
C ARG A 32 -22.86 2.47 14.53
N ASP A 33 -23.19 1.19 14.39
CA ASP A 33 -22.72 0.06 15.21
C ASP A 33 -21.38 -0.56 14.76
N TYR A 34 -20.66 0.08 13.83
CA TYR A 34 -19.30 -0.34 13.45
C TYR A 34 -18.27 -0.11 14.57
N ARG A 35 -17.28 -1.00 14.68
CA ARG A 35 -16.19 -0.91 15.68
C ARG A 35 -15.02 -0.04 15.23
N GLY A 36 -14.76 0.01 13.92
CA GLY A 36 -13.64 0.73 13.35
C GLY A 36 -13.65 0.74 11.83
N ILE A 37 -12.65 1.39 11.24
CA ILE A 37 -12.51 1.59 9.80
C ILE A 37 -11.13 1.12 9.35
N PHE A 38 -11.13 0.34 8.27
CA PHE A 38 -9.92 0.05 7.50
C PHE A 38 -9.75 1.11 6.41
N LEU A 39 -8.59 1.75 6.36
CA LEU A 39 -8.22 2.71 5.32
C LEU A 39 -7.38 2.00 4.26
N ASN A 40 -8.05 1.27 3.37
CA ASN A 40 -7.45 0.41 2.34
C ASN A 40 -6.96 1.10 1.06
N ASP A 41 -6.89 2.42 1.07
CA ASP A 41 -6.57 3.25 -0.10
C ASP A 41 -5.89 4.57 0.32
N LEU A 42 -5.00 4.50 1.32
CA LEU A 42 -4.21 5.66 1.75
C LEU A 42 -3.15 6.04 0.73
N GLN A 43 -2.62 5.04 0.04
CA GLN A 43 -1.47 5.15 -0.84
C GLN A 43 -1.82 5.64 -2.25
N GLY A 44 -3.08 5.50 -2.67
CA GLY A 44 -3.51 5.75 -4.05
C GLY A 44 -2.96 4.73 -5.03
N GLY A 45 -2.98 5.09 -6.32
CA GLY A 45 -2.48 4.33 -7.47
C GLY A 45 -0.94 4.23 -7.52
N PRO A 46 -0.36 3.47 -8.45
CA PRO A 46 1.06 3.55 -8.74
C PRO A 46 1.44 4.98 -9.14
N ALA A 47 2.22 5.70 -8.32
CA ALA A 47 2.04 7.15 -8.21
C ALA A 47 2.97 8.02 -9.07
N SER A 48 4.13 7.57 -9.59
CA SER A 48 4.93 8.46 -10.46
C SER A 48 6.16 7.88 -11.16
N CYS A 49 6.70 6.74 -10.73
CA CYS A 49 7.96 6.22 -11.30
C CYS A 49 7.91 5.97 -12.82
N GLY A 50 6.70 5.85 -13.41
CA GLY A 50 6.51 5.36 -14.78
C GLY A 50 6.84 3.88 -14.96
N CYS A 51 7.22 3.19 -13.88
CA CYS A 51 7.68 1.82 -13.85
C CYS A 51 6.56 0.78 -14.03
N GLY A 52 5.30 1.17 -13.80
CA GLY A 52 4.12 0.31 -14.01
C GLY A 52 3.89 -0.75 -12.92
N ASN A 53 4.76 -0.85 -11.93
CA ASN A 53 4.61 -1.80 -10.83
C ASN A 53 3.41 -1.44 -9.94
N LEU A 54 2.49 -2.39 -9.73
CA LEU A 54 1.31 -2.23 -8.88
C LEU A 54 1.65 -1.97 -7.40
N GLN A 55 2.90 -2.10 -6.98
CA GLN A 55 3.33 -1.77 -5.63
C GLN A 55 3.96 -0.38 -5.50
N CYS A 56 4.13 0.39 -6.59
CA CYS A 56 4.85 1.67 -6.52
C CYS A 56 3.97 2.84 -6.03
N ARG A 57 3.84 3.07 -4.73
CA ARG A 57 2.77 3.94 -4.19
C ARG A 57 3.22 5.31 -3.66
N TRP A 58 4.47 5.47 -3.26
CA TRP A 58 4.90 6.68 -2.55
C TRP A 58 5.77 7.67 -3.31
N ALA A 59 6.37 7.25 -4.43
CA ALA A 59 7.12 8.19 -5.26
C ALA A 59 6.16 9.25 -5.82
N THR A 60 6.48 10.55 -5.68
CA THR A 60 5.75 11.66 -6.31
C THR A 60 6.65 12.40 -7.29
N ASP A 61 6.13 12.73 -8.49
CA ASP A 61 6.79 13.46 -9.59
C ASP A 61 8.29 13.12 -9.79
N TYR A 62 8.59 11.83 -9.97
CA TYR A 62 9.97 11.38 -10.20
C TYR A 62 10.51 11.89 -11.55
N HIS A 63 11.46 12.85 -11.51
CA HIS A 63 12.08 13.50 -12.68
C HIS A 63 11.11 14.20 -13.64
N VAL A 64 9.96 14.66 -13.14
CA VAL A 64 8.98 15.44 -13.93
C VAL A 64 8.53 16.69 -13.16
N PRO A 65 8.10 17.76 -13.86
CA PRO A 65 7.51 18.92 -13.20
C PRO A 65 6.31 18.53 -12.34
N ALA A 66 6.20 19.14 -11.16
CA ALA A 66 5.06 18.92 -10.28
C ALA A 66 3.76 19.40 -10.95
N THR A 67 2.73 18.55 -10.92
CA THR A 67 1.41 18.85 -11.51
C THR A 67 0.34 19.18 -10.48
N ALA A 68 0.66 19.06 -9.19
CA ALA A 68 -0.20 19.35 -8.05
C ALA A 68 0.64 19.76 -6.83
N MET A 69 -0.01 20.34 -5.81
CA MET A 69 0.68 20.84 -4.63
C MET A 69 1.01 19.71 -3.65
N LYS A 70 2.31 19.42 -3.49
CA LYS A 70 2.79 18.41 -2.54
C LYS A 70 2.76 18.93 -1.10
N PHE A 71 2.64 18.01 -0.15
CA PHE A 71 3.13 18.29 1.21
C PHE A 71 4.65 18.38 1.20
N GLU A 72 5.21 19.34 1.94
CA GLU A 72 6.67 19.48 2.08
C GLU A 72 7.28 18.40 2.97
N ALA A 73 6.49 17.88 3.92
CA ALA A 73 6.90 16.82 4.84
C ALA A 73 6.35 15.46 4.41
N ASP A 74 7.14 14.41 4.63
CA ASP A 74 6.77 13.01 4.40
C ASP A 74 5.88 12.44 5.52
N ASP A 75 4.80 13.15 5.87
CA ASP A 75 3.91 12.80 6.98
C ASP A 75 2.41 12.82 6.59
N ALA A 76 2.09 12.89 5.29
CA ALA A 76 0.72 13.00 4.81
C ALA A 76 -0.15 11.83 5.29
N ALA A 77 0.38 10.61 5.31
CA ALA A 77 -0.33 9.45 5.85
C ALA A 77 -0.66 9.60 7.35
N ALA A 78 0.31 10.06 8.15
CA ALA A 78 0.13 10.30 9.57
C ALA A 78 -0.96 11.36 9.82
N ARG A 79 -0.92 12.47 9.06
CA ARG A 79 -1.94 13.53 9.10
C ARG A 79 -3.31 13.01 8.70
N PHE A 80 -3.39 12.18 7.67
CA PHE A 80 -4.66 11.64 7.20
C PHE A 80 -5.30 10.72 8.24
N VAL A 81 -4.52 9.80 8.81
CA VAL A 81 -4.99 8.90 9.88
C VAL A 81 -5.46 9.71 11.09
N ALA A 82 -4.70 10.73 11.52
CA ALA A 82 -5.10 11.61 12.61
C ALA A 82 -6.42 12.37 12.31
N ALA A 83 -6.57 12.89 11.08
CA ALA A 83 -7.79 13.58 10.66
C ALA A 83 -9.01 12.65 10.62
N VAL A 84 -8.84 11.39 10.19
CA VAL A 84 -9.90 10.38 10.25
C VAL A 84 -10.22 10.00 11.69
N GLN A 85 -9.21 9.80 12.54
CA GLN A 85 -9.39 9.50 13.96
C GLN A 85 -10.23 10.58 14.66
N ALA A 86 -9.94 11.85 14.41
CA ALA A 86 -10.71 12.98 14.94
C ALA A 86 -12.19 12.96 14.53
N LYS A 87 -12.51 12.42 13.34
CA LYS A 87 -13.91 12.29 12.85
C LYS A 87 -14.66 11.12 13.48
N VAL A 88 -13.98 10.04 13.84
CA VAL A 88 -14.62 8.80 14.33
C VAL A 88 -14.52 8.58 15.84
N GLY A 89 -13.81 9.46 16.55
CA GLY A 89 -13.73 9.46 18.01
C GLY A 89 -12.93 8.27 18.55
N SER A 90 -13.54 7.45 19.40
CA SER A 90 -12.91 6.28 20.02
C SER A 90 -12.91 5.02 19.14
N LYS A 91 -13.50 5.07 17.95
CA LYS A 91 -13.52 3.93 17.02
C LYS A 91 -12.13 3.68 16.46
N GLU A 92 -11.83 2.42 16.18
CA GLU A 92 -10.52 2.03 15.66
C GLU A 92 -10.32 2.56 14.23
N VAL A 93 -9.14 3.10 13.94
CA VAL A 93 -8.72 3.46 12.59
C VAL A 93 -7.48 2.64 12.24
N ILE A 94 -7.62 1.76 11.27
CA ILE A 94 -6.56 0.85 10.83
C ILE A 94 -6.09 1.33 9.45
N PRO A 95 -4.97 2.06 9.34
CA PRO A 95 -4.35 2.30 8.05
C PRO A 95 -3.93 0.97 7.44
N VAL A 96 -4.24 0.73 6.17
CA VAL A 96 -3.79 -0.47 5.45
C VAL A 96 -2.77 -0.05 4.40
N TRP A 97 -1.64 -0.74 4.40
CA TRP A 97 -0.43 -0.35 3.70
C TRP A 97 0.05 -1.43 2.74
N THR A 98 0.26 -1.09 1.49
CA THR A 98 0.92 -1.93 0.49
C THR A 98 2.44 -1.71 0.60
N THR A 99 3.22 -2.79 0.60
CA THR A 99 4.68 -2.70 0.49
C THR A 99 5.11 -2.22 -0.89
N GLU A 100 6.31 -1.66 -1.04
CA GLU A 100 6.82 -1.23 -2.35
C GLU A 100 7.42 -2.40 -3.15
N CYS A 101 7.82 -2.09 -4.38
CA CYS A 101 8.62 -3.00 -5.20
C CYS A 101 9.99 -3.29 -4.56
N ASP A 102 10.51 -4.49 -4.85
CA ASP A 102 11.77 -4.99 -4.30
C ASP A 102 12.79 -5.32 -5.41
N ARG A 103 13.99 -5.76 -5.05
CA ARG A 103 15.07 -6.13 -5.97
C ARG A 103 14.59 -7.09 -7.06
N GLU A 104 13.78 -8.07 -6.69
CA GLU A 104 13.20 -9.05 -7.62
C GLU A 104 12.30 -8.42 -8.70
N ASP A 105 11.86 -7.17 -8.52
CA ASP A 105 11.05 -6.47 -9.52
C ASP A 105 11.85 -5.68 -10.54
N LEU A 106 13.17 -5.59 -10.36
CA LEU A 106 14.03 -4.85 -11.28
C LEU A 106 14.06 -5.53 -12.65
N PRO A 107 14.25 -4.77 -13.75
CA PRO A 107 14.46 -5.35 -15.07
C PRO A 107 15.61 -6.37 -15.09
N LYS A 108 15.54 -7.32 -16.03
CA LYS A 108 16.54 -8.39 -16.19
C LYS A 108 17.96 -7.84 -16.34
N GLU A 109 18.13 -6.73 -17.05
CA GLU A 109 19.42 -6.08 -17.27
C GLU A 109 20.04 -5.55 -15.96
N LYS A 110 19.23 -5.37 -14.91
CA LYS A 110 19.65 -4.94 -13.57
C LYS A 110 19.68 -6.08 -12.55
N ARG A 111 19.49 -7.32 -12.99
CA ARG A 111 19.47 -8.55 -12.17
C ARG A 111 20.47 -9.55 -12.73
N ALA A 112 21.74 -9.39 -12.38
CA ALA A 112 22.91 -10.10 -12.93
C ALA A 112 22.80 -11.65 -12.93
N GLY A 113 21.98 -12.22 -13.82
CA GLY A 113 21.65 -13.64 -13.87
C GLY A 113 20.62 -14.10 -12.81
N GLU A 114 20.19 -13.21 -11.92
CA GLU A 114 19.20 -13.53 -10.88
C GLU A 114 17.76 -13.52 -11.41
N TRP A 115 16.88 -14.26 -10.74
CA TRP A 115 15.45 -14.26 -11.07
C TRP A 115 14.81 -12.88 -10.88
N THR A 116 13.84 -12.55 -11.74
CA THR A 116 13.08 -11.31 -11.69
C THR A 116 11.63 -11.49 -12.14
N THR A 117 10.72 -10.67 -11.59
CA THR A 117 9.35 -10.48 -12.09
C THR A 117 9.31 -9.53 -13.30
N GLY A 118 10.29 -8.63 -13.42
CA GLY A 118 10.35 -7.58 -14.44
C GLY A 118 9.33 -6.44 -14.26
N TYR A 119 8.61 -6.41 -13.14
CA TYR A 119 7.47 -5.50 -12.96
C TYR A 119 7.83 -4.01 -12.85
N SER A 120 9.07 -3.65 -12.57
CA SER A 120 9.51 -2.24 -12.54
C SER A 120 9.88 -1.69 -13.92
N GLY A 121 9.69 -2.46 -14.99
CA GLY A 121 10.01 -2.03 -16.35
C GLY A 121 11.47 -1.59 -16.45
N THR A 122 11.73 -0.39 -16.99
CA THR A 122 13.11 0.12 -17.16
C THR A 122 13.65 0.86 -15.92
N VAL A 123 12.83 1.10 -14.91
CA VAL A 123 13.12 2.01 -13.80
C VAL A 123 13.63 1.25 -12.58
N GLY A 124 14.79 1.66 -12.05
CA GLY A 124 15.48 0.96 -10.97
C GLY A 124 15.17 1.44 -9.56
N CYS A 125 13.99 2.01 -9.27
CA CYS A 125 13.76 2.70 -7.99
C CYS A 125 13.72 1.76 -6.78
N ALA A 126 13.47 0.47 -6.99
CA ALA A 126 13.31 -0.55 -5.94
C ALA A 126 14.55 -0.70 -5.04
N VAL A 127 15.73 -0.34 -5.55
CA VAL A 127 17.01 -0.33 -4.79
C VAL A 127 17.48 1.06 -4.39
N GLY A 128 16.67 2.09 -4.65
CA GLY A 128 17.04 3.49 -4.48
C GLY A 128 15.99 4.25 -3.67
N SER A 129 15.26 5.14 -4.33
CA SER A 129 14.36 6.08 -3.66
C SER A 129 13.09 5.44 -3.07
N CYS A 130 12.56 4.39 -3.71
CA CYS A 130 11.29 3.77 -3.30
C CYS A 130 11.32 3.25 -1.83
N PRO A 131 12.31 2.44 -1.40
CA PRO A 131 12.40 2.01 0.00
C PRO A 131 12.65 3.16 0.99
N LYS A 132 13.38 4.22 0.59
CA LYS A 132 13.65 5.37 1.46
C LYS A 132 12.38 6.16 1.77
N VAL A 133 11.62 6.52 0.73
CA VAL A 133 10.37 7.28 0.88
C VAL A 133 9.33 6.44 1.63
N PHE A 134 9.26 5.14 1.33
CA PHE A 134 8.42 4.21 2.08
C PHE A 134 8.74 4.25 3.57
N THR A 135 10.01 4.10 3.94
CA THR A 135 10.45 4.10 5.34
C THR A 135 10.17 5.43 6.03
N GLN A 136 10.35 6.57 5.37
CA GLN A 136 10.03 7.89 5.91
C GLN A 136 8.54 8.02 6.24
N GLN A 137 7.67 7.72 5.27
CA GLN A 137 6.21 7.80 5.43
C GLN A 137 5.68 6.81 6.48
N PHE A 138 6.19 5.57 6.45
CA PHE A 138 5.78 4.54 7.41
C PHE A 138 6.26 4.86 8.84
N THR A 139 7.47 5.39 8.98
CA THR A 139 8.00 5.85 10.29
C THR A 139 7.19 7.03 10.82
N ALA A 140 6.86 8.01 9.96
CA ALA A 140 6.01 9.13 10.34
C ALA A 140 4.64 8.65 10.86
N LEU A 141 4.01 7.71 10.14
CA LEU A 141 2.75 7.09 10.55
C LEU A 141 2.86 6.38 11.90
N THR A 142 3.80 5.46 12.05
CA THR A 142 3.88 4.58 13.24
C THR A 142 4.36 5.31 14.50
N ARG A 143 5.04 6.45 14.34
CA ARG A 143 5.40 7.33 15.46
C ARG A 143 4.17 7.97 16.10
N THR A 144 3.19 8.39 15.30
CA THR A 144 1.98 9.09 15.78
C THR A 144 0.79 8.15 15.99
N HIS A 145 0.68 7.08 15.20
CA HIS A 145 -0.38 6.08 15.30
C HIS A 145 0.04 4.93 16.20
N ARG A 146 -0.62 4.81 17.36
CA ARG A 146 -0.35 3.76 18.36
C ARG A 146 -1.19 2.49 18.15
N GLY A 147 -2.21 2.54 17.29
CA GLY A 147 -3.06 1.39 16.97
C GLY A 147 -2.42 0.38 16.02
N ASN A 148 -3.22 -0.55 15.53
CA ASN A 148 -2.80 -1.55 14.56
C ASN A 148 -2.60 -0.93 13.16
N VAL A 149 -1.72 -1.53 12.36
CA VAL A 149 -1.50 -1.18 10.96
C VAL A 149 -1.75 -2.43 10.12
N GLY A 150 -2.62 -2.33 9.13
CA GLY A 150 -2.83 -3.39 8.15
C GLY A 150 -1.74 -3.38 7.09
N ILE A 151 -1.31 -4.55 6.63
CA ILE A 151 -0.43 -4.71 5.47
C ILE A 151 -1.17 -5.49 4.39
N LEU A 152 -1.21 -4.93 3.18
CA LEU A 152 -1.94 -5.47 2.05
C LEU A 152 -1.13 -6.58 1.36
N ALA A 153 -1.62 -7.82 1.44
CA ALA A 153 -0.98 -9.01 0.90
C ALA A 153 -1.89 -9.72 -0.11
N LEU A 154 -2.34 -8.99 -1.15
CA LEU A 154 -3.25 -9.50 -2.18
C LEU A 154 -2.45 -10.17 -3.31
N HIS A 155 -2.04 -11.43 -3.08
CA HIS A 155 -1.08 -12.13 -3.95
C HIS A 155 -1.52 -12.22 -5.42
N ARG A 156 -2.81 -12.36 -5.76
CA ARG A 156 -3.24 -12.34 -7.17
C ARG A 156 -3.40 -10.94 -7.72
N GLU A 157 -4.04 -10.04 -6.98
CA GLU A 157 -4.24 -8.65 -7.43
C GLU A 157 -2.91 -7.94 -7.70
N LEU A 158 -1.85 -8.28 -6.95
CA LEU A 158 -0.49 -7.74 -7.13
C LEU A 158 0.39 -8.58 -8.07
N GLY A 159 -0.14 -9.64 -8.70
CA GLY A 159 0.62 -10.49 -9.63
C GLY A 159 1.70 -11.37 -8.99
N ARG A 160 1.60 -11.66 -7.69
CA ARG A 160 2.62 -12.32 -6.88
C ARG A 160 2.45 -13.84 -6.74
N VAL A 161 2.10 -14.50 -7.83
CA VAL A 161 1.85 -15.95 -7.90
C VAL A 161 2.97 -16.73 -8.59
N PHE A 162 4.20 -16.23 -8.50
CA PHE A 162 5.35 -16.87 -9.15
C PHE A 162 5.80 -18.12 -8.38
N PRO A 163 6.22 -19.20 -9.07
CA PRO A 163 6.75 -20.40 -8.42
C PRO A 163 7.97 -20.17 -7.52
N LYS A 164 8.66 -19.02 -7.67
CA LYS A 164 9.84 -18.68 -6.87
C LYS A 164 9.50 -18.35 -5.42
N TYR A 165 8.24 -18.02 -5.14
CA TYR A 165 7.73 -17.91 -3.77
C TYR A 165 7.31 -19.28 -3.19
N GLY A 166 7.56 -20.38 -3.91
CA GLY A 166 7.10 -21.72 -3.54
C GLY A 166 5.61 -21.91 -3.86
N ALA A 167 4.76 -21.81 -2.84
CA ALA A 167 3.32 -21.95 -2.99
C ALA A 167 2.68 -20.69 -3.60
N THR A 168 1.48 -20.82 -4.18
CA THR A 168 0.70 -19.69 -4.75
C THR A 168 0.54 -18.52 -3.78
N THR A 169 0.40 -18.82 -2.49
CA THR A 169 0.23 -17.84 -1.40
C THR A 169 1.52 -17.59 -0.63
N GLY A 170 2.66 -18.09 -1.13
CA GLY A 170 3.97 -18.00 -0.47
C GLY A 170 4.46 -16.56 -0.34
N TRP A 171 4.15 -15.72 -1.33
CA TRP A 171 4.51 -14.30 -1.32
C TRP A 171 3.97 -13.52 -0.11
N ILE A 172 2.89 -13.98 0.52
CA ILE A 172 2.31 -13.29 1.68
C ILE A 172 3.34 -13.09 2.80
N GLY A 173 4.20 -14.08 3.07
CA GLY A 173 5.26 -13.95 4.06
C GLY A 173 6.29 -12.88 3.70
N HIS A 174 6.62 -12.76 2.40
CA HIS A 174 7.56 -11.77 1.89
C HIS A 174 7.11 -10.32 2.15
N THR A 175 5.81 -10.07 2.37
CA THR A 175 5.35 -8.72 2.74
C THR A 175 5.88 -8.26 4.09
N LEU A 176 6.03 -9.16 5.07
CA LEU A 176 6.65 -8.81 6.36
C LEU A 176 8.18 -8.83 6.28
N GLU A 177 8.76 -9.81 5.58
CA GLU A 177 10.21 -9.82 5.34
C GLU A 177 10.67 -8.51 4.68
N TYR A 178 9.85 -7.96 3.79
CA TYR A 178 10.08 -6.64 3.21
C TYR A 178 10.13 -5.55 4.29
N LEU A 179 9.17 -5.49 5.22
CA LEU A 179 9.15 -4.49 6.29
C LEU A 179 10.35 -4.66 7.23
N ASP A 180 10.59 -5.88 7.68
CA ASP A 180 11.64 -6.24 8.64
C ASP A 180 13.03 -5.90 8.13
N ARG A 181 13.24 -6.01 6.82
CA ARG A 181 14.48 -5.60 6.17
C ARG A 181 14.50 -4.11 5.82
N THR A 182 13.46 -3.62 5.15
CA THR A 182 13.48 -2.28 4.52
C THR A 182 13.46 -1.16 5.54
N LEU A 183 12.71 -1.30 6.64
CA LEU A 183 12.65 -0.27 7.68
C LEU A 183 14.05 -0.03 8.29
N PRO A 184 14.73 -1.02 8.89
CA PRO A 184 16.05 -0.79 9.48
C PRO A 184 17.11 -0.42 8.45
N ASP A 185 17.12 -1.02 7.25
CA ASP A 185 18.07 -0.70 6.19
C ASP A 185 18.00 0.78 5.75
N ASN A 186 16.88 1.46 6.02
CA ASN A 186 16.67 2.87 5.68
C ASN A 186 16.47 3.75 6.92
N GLY A 187 16.96 3.33 8.09
CA GLY A 187 16.97 4.12 9.32
C GLY A 187 15.63 4.22 10.05
N GLY A 188 14.63 3.44 9.65
CA GLY A 188 13.37 3.25 10.37
C GLY A 188 13.49 2.20 11.48
N GLN A 189 12.45 2.10 12.31
CA GLN A 189 12.35 1.06 13.34
C GLN A 189 11.46 -0.08 12.86
N ALA A 190 11.85 -1.31 13.16
CA ALA A 190 10.99 -2.47 12.95
C ALA A 190 9.70 -2.30 13.77
N MET A 191 8.58 -2.71 13.18
CA MET A 191 7.28 -2.67 13.84
C MET A 191 6.99 -4.04 14.46
N PRO A 192 6.57 -4.12 15.73
CA PRO A 192 6.22 -5.41 16.33
C PRO A 192 5.09 -6.09 15.56
N HIS A 193 5.25 -7.38 15.24
CA HIS A 193 4.31 -8.12 14.39
C HIS A 193 2.91 -8.19 15.02
N GLU A 194 2.81 -8.18 16.36
CA GLU A 194 1.52 -8.14 17.07
C GLU A 194 0.70 -6.88 16.77
N ARG A 195 1.33 -5.79 16.30
CA ARG A 195 0.64 -4.57 15.85
C ARG A 195 0.36 -4.55 14.34
N LEU A 196 0.85 -5.55 13.59
CA LEU A 196 0.63 -5.69 12.16
C LEU A 196 -0.53 -6.65 11.90
N TRP A 197 -1.43 -6.29 11.00
CA TRP A 197 -2.54 -7.14 10.55
C TRP A 197 -2.37 -7.44 9.06
N LEU A 198 -2.31 -8.70 8.65
CA LEU A 198 -2.24 -9.02 7.22
C LEU A 198 -3.63 -9.04 6.58
N VAL A 199 -3.81 -8.27 5.52
CA VAL A 199 -5.02 -8.26 4.69
C VAL A 199 -4.78 -9.14 3.46
N VAL A 200 -5.33 -10.36 3.46
CA VAL A 200 -5.15 -11.36 2.41
C VAL A 200 -6.34 -11.42 1.45
N GLN A 201 -6.09 -11.87 0.23
CA GLN A 201 -7.12 -11.97 -0.80
C GLN A 201 -8.03 -13.19 -0.58
N GLY A 202 -9.34 -12.95 -0.46
CA GLY A 202 -10.38 -13.99 -0.49
C GLY A 202 -11.34 -13.85 -1.68
N TYR A 203 -11.40 -12.69 -2.33
CA TYR A 203 -12.16 -12.52 -3.57
C TYR A 203 -11.41 -13.10 -4.77
N GLY A 204 -12.16 -13.65 -5.74
CA GLY A 204 -11.59 -14.15 -7.01
C GLY A 204 -10.63 -15.33 -6.85
N VAL A 205 -10.68 -16.05 -5.72
CA VAL A 205 -9.88 -17.24 -5.43
C VAL A 205 -10.78 -18.38 -4.96
N SER A 206 -10.29 -19.62 -5.02
CA SER A 206 -11.02 -20.78 -4.48
C SER A 206 -11.00 -20.75 -2.94
N GLN A 207 -11.90 -21.51 -2.30
CA GLN A 207 -11.91 -21.64 -0.83
C GLN A 207 -10.60 -22.25 -0.29
N GLU A 208 -10.01 -23.21 -1.01
CA GLU A 208 -8.72 -23.80 -0.63
C GLU A 208 -7.58 -22.78 -0.73
N GLU A 209 -7.60 -21.90 -1.74
CA GLU A 209 -6.62 -20.84 -1.86
C GLU A 209 -6.80 -19.74 -0.79
N GLU A 210 -8.04 -19.34 -0.44
CA GLU A 210 -8.31 -18.46 0.71
C GLU A 210 -7.77 -19.09 2.01
N LYS A 211 -8.02 -20.38 2.22
CA LYS A 211 -7.52 -21.12 3.38
C LYS A 211 -5.99 -21.16 3.42
N ALA A 212 -5.34 -21.42 2.28
CA ALA A 212 -3.88 -21.38 2.16
C ALA A 212 -3.32 -19.98 2.43
N ALA A 213 -3.98 -18.92 1.94
CA ALA A 213 -3.56 -17.53 2.18
C ALA A 213 -3.62 -17.17 3.67
N ARG A 214 -4.70 -17.57 4.35
CA ARG A 214 -4.84 -17.41 5.81
C ARG A 214 -3.75 -18.17 6.57
N GLN A 215 -3.42 -19.38 6.14
CA GLN A 215 -2.37 -20.19 6.76
C GLN A 215 -0.98 -19.58 6.55
N SER A 216 -0.65 -19.10 5.35
CA SER A 216 0.60 -18.39 5.08
C SER A 216 0.72 -17.16 5.97
N ALA A 217 -0.35 -16.34 6.06
CA ALA A 217 -0.37 -15.16 6.91
C ALA A 217 -0.22 -15.49 8.39
N ALA A 218 -0.92 -16.51 8.91
CA ALA A 218 -0.86 -16.87 10.32
C ALA A 218 0.54 -17.32 10.79
N ARG A 219 1.37 -17.87 9.90
CA ARG A 219 2.74 -18.30 10.23
C ARG A 219 3.72 -17.13 10.44
N THR A 220 3.30 -15.91 10.12
CA THR A 220 4.17 -14.72 10.21
C THR A 220 4.19 -14.07 11.60
N GLY A 221 3.34 -14.54 12.53
CA GLY A 221 3.27 -14.01 13.90
C GLY A 221 2.48 -12.70 14.03
N VAL A 222 1.70 -12.32 13.01
CA VAL A 222 0.89 -11.10 13.02
C VAL A 222 -0.26 -11.13 14.01
N GLY A 223 -0.63 -9.96 14.54
CA GLY A 223 -1.71 -9.82 15.52
C GLY A 223 -3.08 -10.24 14.98
N ALA A 224 -3.31 -10.09 13.68
CA ALA A 224 -4.52 -10.58 13.03
C ALA A 224 -4.34 -10.85 11.53
N VAL A 225 -5.22 -11.70 11.00
CA VAL A 225 -5.37 -11.96 9.56
C VAL A 225 -6.78 -11.58 9.15
N ILE A 226 -6.88 -10.65 8.21
CA ILE A 226 -8.14 -10.14 7.65
C ILE A 226 -8.28 -10.65 6.23
N VAL A 227 -9.44 -11.23 5.90
CA VAL A 227 -9.72 -11.73 4.54
C VAL A 227 -10.54 -10.70 3.78
N ALA A 228 -9.97 -10.14 2.72
CA ALA A 228 -10.70 -9.29 1.79
C ALA A 228 -11.60 -10.15 0.89
N ARG A 229 -12.90 -10.21 1.20
CA ARG A 229 -13.91 -10.90 0.37
C ARG A 229 -14.58 -10.00 -0.66
N ALA A 230 -14.55 -8.70 -0.42
CA ALA A 230 -14.85 -7.70 -1.44
C ALA A 230 -13.55 -7.33 -2.16
N ARG A 231 -13.62 -7.11 -3.47
CA ARG A 231 -12.46 -6.70 -4.26
C ARG A 231 -11.92 -5.36 -3.76
N ILE A 232 -10.64 -5.34 -3.44
CA ILE A 232 -9.87 -4.11 -3.21
C ILE A 232 -9.16 -3.85 -4.52
N ASP A 233 -9.73 -2.96 -5.34
CA ASP A 233 -9.17 -2.65 -6.66
C ASP A 233 -7.79 -2.01 -6.51
N GLN A 234 -6.76 -2.64 -7.05
CA GLN A 234 -5.39 -2.11 -7.09
C GLN A 234 -4.96 -1.73 -8.50
N SER A 235 -5.84 -1.89 -9.49
CA SER A 235 -5.55 -1.63 -10.90
C SER A 235 -5.26 -0.15 -11.16
N PHE A 236 -4.49 0.08 -12.22
CA PHE A 236 -4.11 1.42 -12.67
C PHE A 236 -4.15 1.48 -14.19
N GLU A 237 -4.78 2.53 -14.71
CA GLU A 237 -4.73 2.90 -16.13
C GLU A 237 -4.18 4.33 -16.22
N PRO A 238 -3.06 4.58 -16.94
CA PRO A 238 -2.66 5.95 -17.22
C PRO A 238 -3.75 6.62 -18.07
N ARG A 239 -4.35 7.69 -17.54
CA ARG A 239 -5.34 8.49 -18.27
C ARG A 239 -4.72 9.81 -18.66
N ILE A 240 -4.69 10.10 -19.96
CA ILE A 240 -4.38 11.45 -20.46
C ILE A 240 -5.51 12.37 -20.02
N VAL A 241 -5.24 13.25 -19.06
CA VAL A 241 -6.18 14.29 -18.66
C VAL A 241 -5.85 15.55 -19.45
N PRO A 242 -6.70 15.99 -20.39
CA PRO A 242 -6.49 17.26 -21.08
C PRO A 242 -6.59 18.39 -20.05
N VAL A 243 -5.48 19.10 -19.84
CA VAL A 243 -5.44 20.30 -19.01
C VAL A 243 -5.98 21.45 -19.87
N LYS A 244 -7.07 22.10 -19.44
CA LYS A 244 -7.48 23.37 -20.05
C LYS A 244 -6.43 24.41 -19.69
N LYS A 245 -5.86 25.06 -20.71
CA LYS A 245 -5.03 26.25 -20.56
C LYS A 245 -5.85 27.40 -19.99
#